data_AF-G7YVQ5-F1
#
_entry.id   AF-G7YVQ5-F1
#
_cell.length_a   1.000
_cell.length_b   1.000
_cell.length_c   1.000
_cell.angle_alpha   90.00
_cell.angle_beta   90.00
_cell.angle_gamma   90.00
#
_symmetry.space_group_name_H-M   'P 1'
#
loop_
_entity.id
_entity.type
_entity.pdbx_description
1 polymer ?
#
loop_
_entity_poly.entity_id
_entity_poly.type
_entity_poly.pdbx_seq_one_letter_code
_entity_poly.pdbx_strand_id
1 'polypeptide(L)'
;MRTMSVNETNSVKPSSSSTDVAASSITESNFDDEARRTFESWFEKYKDMFQSDFSQFDGAWKFRLLLRELGKAEHGRFTNFVLPKLPRDLGFADTVKTPARIFGYLAFFGCVARQHPVVWIPVDKCSALVSVLSNAIESSDQRISLAAMESVGHIAASADGRKLLRTHLAPTGRLKLLLVKLGRFVQNSETFILLRSVDCVADFLTRPAVLFNTLEAEEQAQISLEWAALIGQPEDSNHAGIESRRSAKILLKRLITLATNPFPDMRLAALRTIRSMATQPWGVRLFLDQPGCMEYLLNRKTEVGLPEVSQLMQTKYDIVKNILTTMDFYKTCEVPEFHVHLRPEQLACLKLYIKEGVWGAQQAQATIAMQSG
;
A
#
# COMPACT_ATOMS: atom_id res chain seq x y z
N MET A 1 -63.96 -3.20 28.42
CA MET A 1 -62.56 -3.60 28.14
C MET A 1 -62.37 -3.56 26.63
N ARG A 2 -61.75 -2.49 26.09
CA ARG A 2 -61.42 -2.35 24.66
C ARG A 2 -60.08 -3.05 24.45
N THR A 3 -60.03 -4.07 23.60
CA THR A 3 -58.78 -4.65 23.11
C THR A 3 -58.36 -3.91 21.84
N MET A 4 -57.29 -3.13 21.95
CA MET A 4 -56.57 -2.54 20.82
C MET A 4 -55.73 -3.64 20.17
N SER A 5 -55.95 -3.91 18.88
CA SER A 5 -55.05 -4.71 18.07
C SER A 5 -54.01 -3.78 17.46
N VAL A 6 -52.74 -4.02 17.77
CA VAL A 6 -51.57 -3.28 17.31
C VAL A 6 -51.37 -3.56 15.83
N ASN A 7 -51.37 -2.50 15.03
CA ASN A 7 -51.03 -2.54 13.60
C ASN A 7 -49.50 -2.71 13.49
N GLU A 8 -49.03 -3.93 13.26
CA GLU A 8 -47.65 -4.17 12.86
C GLU A 8 -47.46 -3.66 11.43
N THR A 9 -46.64 -2.62 11.31
CA THR A 9 -46.18 -2.04 10.07
C THR A 9 -45.39 -3.09 9.28
N ASN A 10 -46.00 -3.63 8.22
CA ASN A 10 -45.29 -4.40 7.20
C ASN A 10 -44.14 -3.54 6.62
N SER A 11 -42.90 -3.91 6.94
CA SER A 11 -41.73 -3.45 6.20
C SER A 11 -41.80 -4.04 4.78
N VAL A 12 -42.30 -3.23 3.85
CA VAL A 12 -42.39 -3.58 2.44
C VAL A 12 -40.97 -3.70 1.88
N LYS A 13 -40.57 -4.91 1.49
CA LYS A 13 -39.36 -5.12 0.68
C LYS A 13 -39.49 -4.31 -0.62
N PRO A 14 -38.47 -3.56 -1.06
CA PRO A 14 -38.57 -2.80 -2.30
C PRO A 14 -38.85 -3.74 -3.47
N SER A 15 -39.87 -3.44 -4.26
CA SER A 15 -40.13 -4.14 -5.53
C SER A 15 -38.97 -3.91 -6.51
N SER A 16 -38.76 -4.82 -7.45
CA SER A 16 -37.76 -4.68 -8.52
C SER A 16 -37.87 -3.34 -9.26
N SER A 17 -39.07 -2.78 -9.39
CA SER A 17 -39.31 -1.47 -10.00
C SER A 17 -38.73 -0.29 -9.22
N SER A 18 -38.72 -0.33 -7.88
CA SER A 18 -38.13 0.73 -7.06
C SER A 18 -36.61 0.73 -7.14
N THR A 19 -36.01 -0.45 -7.33
CA THR A 19 -34.56 -0.59 -7.47
C THR A 19 -34.09 -0.06 -8.82
N ASP A 20 -34.82 -0.35 -9.91
CA ASP A 20 -34.47 0.16 -11.24
C ASP A 20 -34.58 1.68 -11.33
N VAL A 21 -35.55 2.27 -10.63
CA VAL A 21 -35.68 3.73 -10.50
C VAL A 21 -34.50 4.33 -9.71
N ALA A 22 -34.11 3.73 -8.59
CA ALA A 22 -32.93 4.19 -7.83
C ALA A 22 -31.63 4.01 -8.63
N ALA A 23 -31.46 2.87 -9.31
CA ALA A 23 -30.29 2.59 -10.13
C ALA A 23 -30.17 3.53 -11.33
N SER A 24 -31.30 3.95 -11.92
CA SER A 24 -31.33 4.93 -13.03
C SER A 24 -31.19 6.39 -12.59
N SER A 25 -31.28 6.66 -11.28
CA SER A 25 -31.05 7.99 -10.70
C SER A 25 -29.57 8.31 -10.47
N ILE A 26 -28.70 7.30 -10.53
CA ILE A 26 -27.25 7.48 -10.47
C ILE A 26 -26.81 8.11 -11.80
N THR A 27 -26.11 9.24 -11.72
CA THR A 27 -25.56 9.91 -12.91
C THR A 27 -24.22 9.30 -13.31
N GLU A 28 -23.90 9.21 -14.60
CA GLU A 28 -22.57 8.75 -15.05
C GLU A 28 -21.41 9.53 -14.40
N SER A 29 -20.33 8.82 -14.04
CA SER A 29 -19.10 9.40 -13.49
C SER A 29 -18.19 9.93 -14.60
N ASN A 30 -18.13 11.26 -14.76
CA ASN A 30 -17.22 11.92 -15.68
C ASN A 30 -15.99 12.45 -14.92
N PHE A 31 -14.86 11.78 -15.14
CA PHE A 31 -13.59 12.05 -14.49
C PHE A 31 -12.84 13.19 -15.18
N ASP A 32 -12.34 14.13 -14.39
CA ASP A 32 -11.63 15.30 -14.88
C ASP A 32 -10.69 15.83 -13.77
N ASP A 33 -9.38 15.57 -13.95
CA ASP A 33 -8.33 15.93 -12.99
C ASP A 33 -8.16 17.45 -12.87
N GLU A 34 -8.36 18.21 -13.95
CA GLU A 34 -8.24 19.68 -13.93
C GLU A 34 -9.43 20.33 -13.20
N ALA A 35 -10.62 19.72 -13.30
CA ALA A 35 -11.83 20.18 -12.61
C ALA A 35 -12.04 19.57 -11.21
N ARG A 36 -11.10 18.76 -10.68
CA ARG A 36 -11.21 18.00 -9.42
C ARG A 36 -12.46 17.11 -9.34
N ARG A 37 -12.98 16.65 -10.49
CA ARG A 37 -14.10 15.71 -10.53
C ARG A 37 -13.53 14.30 -10.50
N THR A 38 -13.44 13.74 -9.30
CA THR A 38 -12.86 12.42 -9.07
C THR A 38 -13.94 11.39 -8.72
N PHE A 39 -13.62 10.10 -8.85
CA PHE A 39 -14.54 9.03 -8.44
C PHE A 39 -14.94 9.17 -6.97
N GLU A 40 -14.03 9.62 -6.11
CA GLU A 40 -14.31 9.80 -4.69
C GLU A 40 -15.47 10.77 -4.45
N SER A 41 -15.46 11.93 -5.13
CA SER A 41 -16.53 12.91 -5.01
C SER A 41 -17.86 12.41 -5.58
N TRP A 42 -17.79 11.56 -6.62
CA TRP A 42 -18.97 10.97 -7.23
C TRP A 42 -19.55 9.83 -6.38
N PHE A 43 -18.71 8.95 -5.86
CA PHE A 43 -19.13 7.80 -5.07
C PHE A 43 -19.66 8.23 -3.71
N GLU A 44 -19.04 9.22 -3.04
CA GLU A 44 -19.57 9.77 -1.78
C GLU A 44 -20.99 10.33 -1.94
N LYS A 45 -21.35 10.86 -3.12
CA LYS A 45 -22.71 11.33 -3.40
C LYS A 45 -23.75 10.19 -3.40
N TYR A 46 -23.36 8.97 -3.77
CA TYR A 46 -24.27 7.82 -3.93
C TYR A 46 -24.01 6.70 -2.92
N LYS A 47 -23.03 6.86 -2.05
CA LYS A 47 -22.56 5.84 -1.09
C LYS A 47 -23.66 5.36 -0.18
N ASP A 48 -24.49 6.27 0.34
CA ASP A 48 -25.62 5.92 1.21
C ASP A 48 -26.60 5.01 0.47
N MET A 49 -26.89 5.29 -0.80
CA MET A 49 -27.75 4.46 -1.66
C MET A 49 -27.20 3.02 -1.84
N PHE A 50 -25.88 2.86 -1.95
CA PHE A 50 -25.25 1.53 -2.01
C PHE A 50 -25.30 0.75 -0.68
N GLN A 51 -25.38 1.47 0.43
CA GLN A 51 -25.42 0.90 1.78
C GLN A 51 -26.84 0.64 2.26
N SER A 52 -27.81 1.48 1.91
CA SER A 52 -29.22 1.34 2.28
C SER A 52 -30.03 0.65 1.18
N ASP A 53 -30.18 1.32 0.04
CA ASP A 53 -31.21 1.03 -0.97
C ASP A 53 -30.85 -0.20 -1.82
N PHE A 54 -29.54 -0.45 -1.95
CA PHE A 54 -29.00 -1.64 -2.60
C PHE A 54 -28.51 -2.69 -1.61
N SER A 55 -28.78 -2.56 -0.30
CA SER A 55 -28.31 -3.49 0.73
C SER A 55 -28.68 -4.96 0.44
N GLN A 56 -29.84 -5.22 -0.19
CA GLN A 56 -30.29 -6.55 -0.54
C GLN A 56 -29.51 -7.24 -1.66
N PHE A 57 -28.69 -6.51 -2.43
CA PHE A 57 -27.97 -7.06 -3.57
C PHE A 57 -26.56 -7.54 -3.20
N ASP A 58 -26.12 -8.61 -3.85
CA ASP A 58 -24.77 -9.13 -3.68
C ASP A 58 -23.71 -8.18 -4.27
N GLY A 59 -22.46 -8.39 -3.86
CA GLY A 59 -21.35 -7.57 -4.33
C GLY A 59 -21.19 -7.58 -5.85
N ALA A 60 -21.56 -8.69 -6.52
CA ALA A 60 -21.49 -8.81 -7.97
C ALA A 60 -22.51 -7.93 -8.68
N TRP A 61 -23.71 -7.77 -8.14
CA TRP A 61 -24.72 -6.87 -8.69
C TRP A 61 -24.34 -5.40 -8.46
N LYS A 62 -23.90 -5.05 -7.25
CA LYS A 62 -23.43 -3.68 -6.94
C LYS A 62 -22.26 -3.28 -7.84
N PHE A 63 -21.38 -4.24 -8.10
CA PHE A 63 -20.28 -4.07 -9.02
C PHE A 63 -20.71 -3.87 -10.47
N ARG A 64 -21.70 -4.63 -10.97
CA ARG A 64 -22.27 -4.40 -12.32
C ARG A 64 -22.90 -3.02 -12.44
N LEU A 65 -23.58 -2.56 -11.39
CA LEU A 65 -24.15 -1.21 -11.34
C LEU A 65 -23.03 -0.14 -11.39
N LEU A 66 -21.98 -0.29 -10.59
CA LEU A 66 -20.82 0.61 -10.62
C LEU A 66 -20.17 0.69 -12.01
N LEU A 67 -19.98 -0.46 -12.68
CA LEU A 67 -19.41 -0.51 -14.03
C LEU A 67 -20.31 0.14 -15.07
N ARG A 68 -21.64 0.06 -14.90
CA ARG A 68 -22.63 0.66 -15.80
C ARG A 68 -22.60 2.19 -15.74
N GLU A 69 -22.34 2.74 -14.56
CA GLU A 69 -22.35 4.20 -14.32
C GLU A 69 -20.95 4.85 -14.47
N LEU A 70 -19.99 4.13 -15.06
CA LEU A 70 -18.71 4.71 -15.49
C LEU A 70 -18.90 5.58 -16.73
N GLY A 71 -18.34 6.80 -16.73
CA GLY A 71 -18.40 7.70 -17.89
C GLY A 71 -17.69 7.12 -19.11
N LYS A 72 -18.08 7.58 -20.30
CA LYS A 72 -17.68 7.01 -21.60
C LYS A 72 -16.18 6.82 -21.81
N ALA A 73 -15.34 7.69 -21.24
CA ALA A 73 -13.88 7.56 -21.33
C ALA A 73 -13.32 6.41 -20.47
N GLU A 74 -13.83 6.25 -19.24
CA GLU A 74 -13.42 5.19 -18.32
C GLU A 74 -14.05 3.86 -18.66
N HIS A 75 -15.32 3.87 -19.09
CA HIS A 75 -15.93 2.72 -19.74
C HIS A 75 -15.15 2.36 -21.01
N GLY A 76 -14.68 3.34 -21.78
CA GLY A 76 -13.83 3.17 -22.97
C GLY A 76 -12.49 2.49 -22.65
N ARG A 77 -11.78 2.96 -21.61
CA ARG A 77 -10.55 2.35 -21.09
C ARG A 77 -10.84 0.93 -20.61
N PHE A 78 -11.86 0.74 -19.78
CA PHE A 78 -12.34 -0.56 -19.36
C PHE A 78 -12.63 -1.49 -20.55
N THR A 79 -13.40 -1.06 -21.55
CA THR A 79 -13.74 -1.87 -22.73
C THR A 79 -12.55 -2.16 -23.64
N ASN A 80 -11.63 -1.20 -23.83
CA ASN A 80 -10.42 -1.38 -24.62
C ASN A 80 -9.44 -2.37 -23.96
N PHE A 81 -9.48 -2.48 -22.64
CA PHE A 81 -8.74 -3.48 -21.86
C PHE A 81 -9.48 -4.83 -21.70
N VAL A 82 -10.79 -4.87 -21.96
CA VAL A 82 -11.69 -6.02 -21.64
C VAL A 82 -12.21 -6.78 -22.87
N LEU A 83 -12.25 -6.21 -24.08
CA LEU A 83 -12.91 -6.86 -25.22
C LEU A 83 -11.96 -7.60 -26.18
N PRO A 84 -12.39 -8.79 -26.65
CA PRO A 84 -13.35 -8.79 -27.76
C PRO A 84 -14.82 -9.19 -27.43
N LYS A 85 -15.27 -9.32 -26.16
CA LYS A 85 -16.71 -9.57 -25.86
C LYS A 85 -17.40 -8.61 -24.88
N LEU A 86 -18.66 -8.25 -25.17
CA LEU A 86 -19.44 -7.19 -24.50
C LEU A 86 -19.60 -7.43 -22.98
N PRO A 87 -19.65 -6.36 -22.15
CA PRO A 87 -19.78 -6.45 -20.68
C PRO A 87 -20.95 -7.31 -20.16
N ARG A 88 -22.02 -7.45 -20.96
CA ARG A 88 -23.20 -8.29 -20.68
C ARG A 88 -22.92 -9.81 -20.72
N ASP A 89 -21.84 -10.23 -21.38
CA ASP A 89 -21.47 -11.64 -21.56
C ASP A 89 -20.40 -12.11 -20.56
N LEU A 90 -20.08 -11.28 -19.55
CA LEU A 90 -18.94 -11.49 -18.66
C LEU A 90 -19.41 -11.94 -17.26
N GLY A 91 -19.34 -13.24 -17.01
CA GLY A 91 -19.48 -13.80 -15.66
C GLY A 91 -18.21 -13.61 -14.80
N PHE A 92 -18.34 -13.68 -13.48
CA PHE A 92 -17.22 -13.64 -12.53
C PHE A 92 -16.15 -14.70 -12.86
N ALA A 93 -16.58 -15.91 -13.25
CA ALA A 93 -15.70 -16.99 -13.67
C ALA A 93 -14.93 -16.72 -14.98
N ASP A 94 -15.49 -15.91 -15.89
CA ASP A 94 -14.84 -15.54 -17.16
C ASP A 94 -13.93 -14.32 -17.01
N THR A 95 -14.15 -13.54 -15.96
CA THR A 95 -13.32 -12.39 -15.58
C THR A 95 -11.96 -12.82 -15.02
N VAL A 96 -11.92 -14.00 -14.38
CA VAL A 96 -10.68 -14.64 -13.88
C VAL A 96 -9.87 -15.33 -15.00
N LYS A 97 -10.43 -15.49 -16.21
CA LYS A 97 -9.74 -16.15 -17.33
C LYS A 97 -8.90 -15.22 -18.21
N THR A 98 -8.99 -13.90 -18.01
CA THR A 98 -8.21 -12.93 -18.81
C THR A 98 -7.29 -12.13 -17.89
N PRO A 99 -5.97 -12.40 -17.87
CA PRO A 99 -5.01 -11.76 -16.98
C PRO A 99 -5.08 -10.22 -17.01
N ALA A 100 -5.18 -9.62 -18.20
CA ALA A 100 -5.32 -8.17 -18.40
C ALA A 100 -6.44 -7.52 -17.57
N ARG A 101 -7.56 -8.23 -17.40
CA ARG A 101 -8.75 -7.74 -16.70
C ARG A 101 -8.55 -7.79 -15.19
N ILE A 102 -7.94 -8.86 -14.69
CA ILE A 102 -7.65 -9.05 -13.25
C ILE A 102 -6.80 -7.90 -12.71
N PHE A 103 -5.80 -7.45 -13.49
CA PHE A 103 -4.93 -6.33 -13.08
C PHE A 103 -5.70 -5.05 -12.78
N GLY A 104 -6.56 -4.62 -13.71
CA GLY A 104 -7.35 -3.39 -13.55
C GLY A 104 -8.32 -3.45 -12.37
N TYR A 105 -8.98 -4.60 -12.18
CA TYR A 105 -9.92 -4.78 -11.07
C TYR A 105 -9.23 -4.77 -9.71
N LEU A 106 -8.11 -5.50 -9.59
CA LEU A 106 -7.37 -5.57 -8.34
C LEU A 106 -6.90 -4.16 -7.91
N ALA A 107 -6.34 -3.37 -8.83
CA ALA A 107 -5.93 -2.01 -8.55
C ALA A 107 -7.11 -1.14 -8.08
N PHE A 108 -8.22 -1.15 -8.83
CA PHE A 108 -9.44 -0.41 -8.49
C PHE A 108 -9.96 -0.75 -7.10
N PHE A 109 -10.14 -2.04 -6.79
CA PHE A 109 -10.68 -2.46 -5.51
C PHE A 109 -9.71 -2.22 -4.35
N GLY A 110 -8.40 -2.25 -4.58
CA GLY A 110 -7.40 -1.84 -3.58
C GLY A 110 -7.60 -0.38 -3.17
N CYS A 111 -7.82 0.52 -4.13
CA CYS A 111 -8.09 1.94 -3.88
C CYS A 111 -9.40 2.15 -3.12
N VAL A 112 -10.49 1.48 -3.53
CA VAL A 112 -11.80 1.60 -2.87
C VAL A 112 -11.76 1.03 -1.45
N ALA A 113 -11.12 -0.13 -1.27
CA ALA A 113 -11.00 -0.77 0.04
C ALA A 113 -10.10 0.04 0.99
N ARG A 114 -9.14 0.82 0.51
CA ARG A 114 -8.37 1.74 1.34
C ARG A 114 -9.23 2.80 2.04
N GLN A 115 -10.30 3.27 1.41
CA GLN A 115 -11.17 4.31 1.97
C GLN A 115 -12.16 3.76 3.00
N HIS A 116 -12.66 2.55 2.78
CA HIS A 116 -13.63 1.89 3.66
C HIS A 116 -13.26 0.44 3.97
N PRO A 117 -12.11 0.19 4.61
CA PRO A 117 -11.55 -1.15 4.72
C PRO A 117 -12.47 -2.10 5.51
N VAL A 118 -13.20 -1.60 6.51
CA VAL A 118 -14.16 -2.40 7.30
C VAL A 118 -15.24 -3.06 6.43
N VAL A 119 -15.70 -2.37 5.37
CA VAL A 119 -16.75 -2.88 4.46
C VAL A 119 -16.19 -3.93 3.51
N TRP A 120 -14.97 -3.72 3.02
CA TRP A 120 -14.40 -4.51 1.93
C TRP A 120 -13.56 -5.70 2.41
N ILE A 121 -12.96 -5.61 3.60
CA ILE A 121 -12.15 -6.68 4.20
C ILE A 121 -12.55 -6.97 5.68
N PRO A 122 -13.84 -7.19 5.98
CA PRO A 122 -14.29 -7.55 7.34
C PRO A 122 -13.56 -8.79 7.85
N VAL A 123 -13.28 -8.81 9.16
CA VAL A 123 -12.59 -9.92 9.84
C VAL A 123 -13.56 -11.04 10.21
N ASP A 124 -14.81 -10.69 10.52
CA ASP A 124 -15.87 -11.58 10.99
C ASP A 124 -16.66 -12.25 9.85
N LYS A 125 -16.47 -11.80 8.61
CA LYS A 125 -17.24 -12.27 7.44
C LYS A 125 -16.35 -12.62 6.26
N CYS A 126 -16.82 -13.60 5.49
CA CYS A 126 -16.24 -13.94 4.21
C CYS A 126 -16.50 -12.81 3.21
N SER A 127 -15.50 -11.99 2.92
CA SER A 127 -15.56 -10.99 1.84
C SER A 127 -15.16 -11.61 0.51
N ALA A 128 -15.95 -11.30 -0.53
CA ALA A 128 -15.63 -11.67 -1.91
C ALA A 128 -14.27 -11.13 -2.36
N LEU A 129 -13.90 -9.90 -1.93
CA LEU A 129 -12.61 -9.31 -2.25
C LEU A 129 -11.46 -10.10 -1.61
N VAL A 130 -11.60 -10.48 -0.34
CA VAL A 130 -10.57 -11.28 0.37
C VAL A 130 -10.38 -12.64 -0.30
N SER A 131 -11.46 -13.30 -0.72
CA SER A 131 -11.38 -14.57 -1.46
C SER A 131 -10.71 -14.42 -2.83
N VAL A 132 -11.00 -13.34 -3.58
CA VAL A 132 -10.34 -13.05 -4.86
C VAL A 132 -8.87 -12.79 -4.67
N LEU A 133 -8.51 -11.95 -3.69
CA LEU A 133 -7.12 -11.66 -3.36
C LEU A 133 -6.37 -12.93 -2.97
N SER A 134 -6.95 -13.76 -2.11
CA SER A 134 -6.38 -15.05 -1.70
C SER A 134 -6.11 -15.97 -2.90
N ASN A 135 -7.09 -16.17 -3.78
CA ASN A 135 -6.93 -16.99 -4.99
C ASN A 135 -5.87 -16.39 -5.95
N ALA A 136 -5.83 -15.06 -6.10
CA ALA A 136 -4.87 -14.39 -6.96
C ALA A 136 -3.43 -14.50 -6.39
N ILE A 137 -3.26 -14.42 -5.07
CA ILE A 137 -1.98 -14.64 -4.38
C ILE A 137 -1.50 -16.08 -4.57
N GLU A 138 -2.41 -17.05 -4.62
CA GLU A 138 -2.08 -18.47 -4.85
C GLU A 138 -1.79 -18.81 -6.32
N SER A 139 -2.05 -17.88 -7.24
CA SER A 139 -1.81 -18.09 -8.68
C SER A 139 -0.37 -18.47 -8.99
N SER A 140 -0.17 -19.37 -9.96
CA SER A 140 1.15 -19.68 -10.51
C SER A 140 1.72 -18.53 -11.33
N ASP A 141 0.88 -17.62 -11.83
CA ASP A 141 1.30 -16.41 -12.53
C ASP A 141 1.79 -15.36 -11.51
N GLN A 142 3.09 -15.05 -11.58
CA GLN A 142 3.74 -14.09 -10.71
C GLN A 142 3.16 -12.68 -10.86
N ARG A 143 2.72 -12.29 -12.07
CA ARG A 143 2.12 -10.97 -12.30
C ARG A 143 0.78 -10.88 -11.58
N ILE A 144 -0.08 -11.87 -11.73
CA ILE A 144 -1.40 -11.90 -11.04
C ILE A 144 -1.21 -11.85 -9.52
N SER A 145 -0.26 -12.65 -9.02
CA SER A 145 0.06 -12.67 -7.59
C SER A 145 0.54 -11.30 -7.10
N LEU A 146 1.42 -10.66 -7.86
CA LEU A 146 1.97 -9.35 -7.55
C LEU A 146 0.91 -8.26 -7.57
N ALA A 147 0.00 -8.28 -8.53
CA ALA A 147 -1.10 -7.33 -8.59
C ALA A 147 -2.01 -7.40 -7.37
N ALA A 148 -2.28 -8.62 -6.87
CA ALA A 148 -3.02 -8.81 -5.63
C ALA A 148 -2.24 -8.29 -4.41
N MET A 149 -0.91 -8.47 -4.39
CA MET A 149 -0.05 -7.91 -3.34
C MET A 149 -0.09 -6.38 -3.32
N GLU A 150 0.00 -5.73 -4.50
CA GLU A 150 -0.08 -4.27 -4.63
C GLU A 150 -1.44 -3.73 -4.18
N SER A 151 -2.54 -4.39 -4.53
CA SER A 151 -3.87 -4.04 -4.02
C SER A 151 -3.94 -4.07 -2.50
N VAL A 152 -3.36 -5.08 -1.87
CA VAL A 152 -3.30 -5.17 -0.41
C VAL A 152 -2.36 -4.11 0.17
N GLY A 153 -1.25 -3.80 -0.51
CA GLY A 153 -0.36 -2.69 -0.18
C GLY A 153 -1.09 -1.33 -0.17
N HIS A 154 -1.96 -1.08 -1.15
CA HIS A 154 -2.80 0.11 -1.17
C HIS A 154 -3.77 0.18 0.01
N ILE A 155 -4.40 -0.93 0.40
CA ILE A 155 -5.25 -0.99 1.60
C ILE A 155 -4.42 -0.72 2.86
N ALA A 156 -3.22 -1.27 2.92
CA ALA A 156 -2.25 -1.05 3.98
C ALA A 156 -1.71 0.39 4.06
N ALA A 157 -2.04 1.30 3.13
CA ALA A 157 -1.69 2.70 3.27
C ALA A 157 -2.49 3.43 4.38
N SER A 158 -3.58 2.84 4.87
CA SER A 158 -4.42 3.36 5.97
C SER A 158 -4.17 2.61 7.29
N ALA A 159 -4.26 3.29 8.43
CA ALA A 159 -4.10 2.65 9.75
C ALA A 159 -5.18 1.59 10.01
N ASP A 160 -6.45 1.88 9.68
CA ASP A 160 -7.56 0.94 9.84
C ASP A 160 -7.43 -0.28 8.92
N GLY A 161 -7.03 -0.05 7.66
CA GLY A 161 -6.76 -1.13 6.70
C GLY A 161 -5.66 -2.05 7.20
N ARG A 162 -4.58 -1.50 7.79
CA ARG A 162 -3.50 -2.29 8.40
C ARG A 162 -3.99 -3.17 9.54
N LYS A 163 -4.81 -2.63 10.47
CA LYS A 163 -5.34 -3.39 11.60
C LYS A 163 -6.16 -4.59 11.13
N LEU A 164 -7.04 -4.40 10.15
CA LEU A 164 -7.85 -5.48 9.55
C LEU A 164 -6.98 -6.49 8.79
N LEU A 165 -6.03 -6.00 7.99
CA LEU A 165 -5.11 -6.85 7.24
C LEU A 165 -4.20 -7.67 8.15
N ARG A 166 -3.82 -7.17 9.33
CA ARG A 166 -3.01 -7.91 10.30
C ARG A 166 -3.66 -9.27 10.62
N THR A 167 -4.98 -9.32 10.76
CA THR A 167 -5.71 -10.58 10.99
C THR A 167 -5.76 -11.46 9.74
N HIS A 168 -5.99 -10.89 8.56
CA HIS A 168 -6.02 -11.66 7.31
C HIS A 168 -4.65 -12.22 6.90
N LEU A 169 -3.56 -11.53 7.27
CA LEU A 169 -2.17 -11.90 7.00
C LEU A 169 -1.55 -12.79 8.08
N ALA A 170 -2.23 -12.97 9.22
CA ALA A 170 -1.81 -13.90 10.28
C ALA A 170 -1.75 -15.36 9.76
N PRO A 171 -1.04 -16.28 10.43
CA PRO A 171 -0.91 -17.67 9.98
C PRO A 171 -2.24 -18.42 9.80
N THR A 172 -3.28 -18.01 10.51
CA THR A 172 -4.65 -18.56 10.41
C THR A 172 -5.53 -17.81 9.41
N GLY A 173 -5.06 -16.67 8.90
CA GLY A 173 -5.78 -15.80 7.99
C GLY A 173 -5.77 -16.27 6.53
N ARG A 174 -6.65 -15.69 5.71
CA ARG A 174 -6.84 -16.07 4.29
C ARG A 174 -5.76 -15.54 3.35
N LEU A 175 -5.03 -14.51 3.77
CA LEU A 175 -3.94 -13.89 3.01
C LEU A 175 -2.56 -14.26 3.57
N LYS A 176 -2.47 -15.29 4.43
CA LYS A 176 -1.23 -15.72 5.11
C LYS A 176 -0.02 -15.95 4.20
N LEU A 177 -0.24 -16.33 2.94
CA LEU A 177 0.82 -16.59 1.96
C LEU A 177 1.42 -15.32 1.35
N LEU A 178 0.74 -14.17 1.48
CA LEU A 178 1.07 -12.94 0.77
C LEU A 178 2.50 -12.47 1.07
N LEU A 179 2.80 -12.22 2.34
CA LEU A 179 4.07 -11.61 2.74
C LEU A 179 5.25 -12.55 2.50
N VAL A 180 5.05 -13.86 2.70
CA VAL A 180 6.07 -14.89 2.40
C VAL A 180 6.34 -14.94 0.91
N LYS A 181 5.31 -14.95 0.07
CA LYS A 181 5.46 -14.98 -1.40
C LYS A 181 6.08 -13.67 -1.92
N LEU A 182 5.71 -12.52 -1.34
CA LEU A 182 6.33 -11.22 -1.64
C LEU A 182 7.83 -11.22 -1.29
N GLY A 183 8.20 -11.80 -0.15
CA GLY A 183 9.60 -12.03 0.23
C GLY A 183 10.37 -12.83 -0.82
N ARG A 184 9.80 -13.95 -1.29
CA ARG A 184 10.40 -14.75 -2.37
C ARG A 184 10.56 -13.94 -3.67
N PHE A 185 9.60 -13.08 -4.00
CA PHE A 185 9.73 -12.23 -5.18
C PHE A 185 10.91 -11.25 -5.08
N VAL A 186 11.11 -10.65 -3.90
CA VAL A 186 12.23 -9.74 -3.64
C VAL A 186 13.60 -10.44 -3.66
N GLN A 187 13.66 -11.73 -3.31
CA GLN A 187 14.91 -12.50 -3.35
C GLN A 187 15.26 -12.97 -4.76
N ASN A 188 14.30 -13.61 -5.46
CA ASN A 188 14.62 -14.55 -6.54
C ASN A 188 13.90 -14.27 -7.88
N SER A 189 13.18 -13.16 -8.04
CA SER A 189 12.44 -12.89 -9.29
C SER A 189 13.23 -12.15 -10.35
N GLU A 190 12.74 -12.23 -11.60
CA GLU A 190 13.20 -11.42 -12.72
C GLU A 190 13.02 -9.92 -12.47
N THR A 191 13.79 -9.08 -13.17
CA THR A 191 13.86 -7.62 -12.96
C THR A 191 12.49 -6.94 -12.88
N PHE A 192 11.55 -7.26 -13.78
CA PHE A 192 10.22 -6.64 -13.80
C PHE A 192 9.40 -6.93 -12.55
N ILE A 193 9.35 -8.20 -12.13
CA ILE A 193 8.64 -8.63 -10.92
C ILE A 193 9.36 -8.12 -9.68
N LEU A 194 10.69 -8.20 -9.66
CA LEU A 194 11.53 -7.75 -8.55
C LEU A 194 11.33 -6.25 -8.28
N LEU A 195 11.40 -5.40 -9.31
CA LEU A 195 11.27 -3.94 -9.17
C LEU A 195 9.96 -3.57 -8.46
N ARG A 196 8.85 -4.06 -9.01
CA ARG A 196 7.51 -3.82 -8.46
C ARG A 196 7.28 -4.46 -7.11
N SER A 197 7.89 -5.62 -6.85
CA SER A 197 7.83 -6.26 -5.53
C SER A 197 8.52 -5.41 -4.47
N VAL A 198 9.66 -4.79 -4.80
CA VAL A 198 10.38 -3.88 -3.89
C VAL A 198 9.55 -2.64 -3.58
N ASP A 199 8.90 -2.04 -4.59
CA ASP A 199 7.96 -0.94 -4.38
C ASP A 199 6.74 -1.37 -3.54
N CYS A 200 6.18 -2.56 -3.81
CA CYS A 200 5.08 -3.11 -3.02
C CYS A 200 5.48 -3.31 -1.54
N VAL A 201 6.71 -3.75 -1.25
CA VAL A 201 7.23 -3.80 0.13
C VAL A 201 7.23 -2.40 0.76
N ALA A 202 7.55 -1.34 0.00
CA ALA A 202 7.51 0.03 0.52
C ALA A 202 6.11 0.41 1.03
N ASP A 203 5.05 0.02 0.32
CA ASP A 203 3.66 0.27 0.73
C ASP A 203 3.32 -0.38 2.07
N PHE A 204 3.77 -1.63 2.30
CA PHE A 204 3.58 -2.32 3.57
C PHE A 204 4.40 -1.73 4.72
N LEU A 205 5.56 -1.14 4.46
CA LEU A 205 6.47 -0.67 5.52
C LEU A 205 6.34 0.81 5.85
N THR A 206 5.79 1.63 4.96
CA THR A 206 5.63 3.07 5.18
C THR A 206 4.69 3.35 6.37
N ARG A 207 5.06 4.30 7.23
CA ARG A 207 4.20 4.76 8.33
C ARG A 207 2.94 5.43 7.76
N PRO A 208 1.72 5.08 8.23
CA PRO A 208 0.51 5.78 7.83
C PRO A 208 0.64 7.29 8.03
N ALA A 209 0.11 8.07 7.08
CA ALA A 209 0.22 9.53 7.09
C ALA A 209 -0.58 10.18 8.24
N VAL A 210 -1.67 9.54 8.65
CA VAL A 210 -2.57 10.02 9.71
C VAL A 210 -2.47 9.04 10.87
N LEU A 211 -2.02 9.52 12.02
CA LEU A 211 -1.95 8.81 13.29
C LEU A 211 -2.43 9.78 14.38
N PHE A 212 -3.33 9.34 15.24
CA PHE A 212 -3.98 10.23 16.20
C PHE A 212 -3.26 10.33 17.54
N ASN A 213 -2.47 9.31 17.89
CA ASN A 213 -1.74 9.27 19.15
C ASN A 213 -0.52 8.32 19.09
N THR A 214 0.32 8.38 20.12
CA THR A 214 1.54 7.57 20.23
C THR A 214 1.24 6.07 20.28
N LEU A 215 0.18 5.66 20.99
CA LEU A 215 -0.21 4.25 21.11
C LEU A 215 -0.58 3.64 19.74
N GLU A 216 -1.35 4.35 18.93
CA GLU A 216 -1.66 3.93 17.57
C GLU A 216 -0.39 3.87 16.72
N ALA A 217 0.50 4.84 16.85
CA ALA A 217 1.76 4.82 16.13
C ALA A 217 2.68 3.65 16.52
N GLU A 218 2.67 3.24 17.78
CA GLU A 218 3.34 2.05 18.30
C GLU A 218 2.73 0.78 17.72
N GLU A 219 1.39 0.67 17.71
CA GLU A 219 0.69 -0.45 17.10
C GLU A 219 1.03 -0.58 15.60
N GLN A 220 0.99 0.53 14.85
CA GLN A 220 1.34 0.53 13.42
C GLN A 220 2.81 0.19 13.17
N ALA A 221 3.72 0.64 14.04
CA ALA A 221 5.14 0.26 13.98
C ALA A 221 5.32 -1.24 14.23
N GLN A 222 4.58 -1.81 15.18
CA GLN A 222 4.60 -3.25 15.47
C GLN A 222 4.08 -4.08 14.30
N ILE A 223 2.96 -3.68 13.69
CA ILE A 223 2.40 -4.35 12.50
C ILE A 223 3.41 -4.36 11.35
N SER A 224 4.03 -3.21 11.06
CA SER A 224 5.03 -3.12 9.98
C SER A 224 6.30 -3.92 10.27
N LEU A 225 6.72 -4.05 11.53
CA LEU A 225 7.84 -4.91 11.92
C LEU A 225 7.52 -6.39 11.71
N GLU A 226 6.31 -6.84 12.08
CA GLU A 226 5.84 -8.21 11.85
C GLU A 226 5.84 -8.53 10.35
N TRP A 227 5.37 -7.60 9.53
CA TRP A 227 5.35 -7.78 8.08
C TRP A 227 6.75 -7.78 7.47
N ALA A 228 7.63 -6.86 7.89
CA ALA A 228 9.03 -6.86 7.47
C ALA A 228 9.73 -8.17 7.82
N ALA A 229 9.43 -8.72 8.99
CA ALA A 229 9.96 -10.01 9.42
C ALA A 229 9.50 -11.14 8.50
N LEU A 230 8.20 -11.23 8.19
CA LEU A 230 7.66 -12.26 7.30
C LEU A 230 8.24 -12.18 5.88
N ILE A 231 8.40 -10.97 5.34
CA ILE A 231 9.00 -10.75 4.01
C ILE A 231 10.49 -11.14 4.02
N GLY A 232 11.19 -10.90 5.13
CA GLY A 232 12.62 -11.22 5.27
C GLY A 232 12.94 -12.65 5.70
N GLN A 233 11.95 -13.53 5.89
CA GLN A 233 12.19 -14.92 6.30
C GLN A 233 12.91 -15.72 5.20
N PRO A 234 13.98 -16.48 5.54
CA PRO A 234 14.61 -17.39 4.59
C PRO A 234 13.71 -18.60 4.27
N GLU A 235 13.83 -19.14 3.06
CA GLU A 235 12.94 -20.18 2.52
C GLU A 235 12.88 -21.46 3.39
N ASP A 236 13.99 -21.80 4.07
CA ASP A 236 14.14 -23.03 4.84
C ASP A 236 13.77 -22.91 6.34
N SER A 237 13.32 -21.74 6.78
CA SER A 237 13.02 -21.54 8.20
C SER A 237 11.60 -21.98 8.56
N ASN A 238 11.51 -23.08 9.31
CA ASN A 238 10.28 -23.45 10.03
C ASN A 238 9.79 -22.24 10.85
N HIS A 239 8.49 -21.93 10.78
CA HIS A 239 7.82 -20.75 11.35
C HIS A 239 7.93 -20.57 12.89
N ALA A 240 8.80 -21.33 13.56
CA ALA A 240 9.02 -21.29 14.99
C ALA A 240 10.30 -20.48 15.33
N GLY A 241 10.12 -19.24 15.77
CA GLY A 241 11.06 -18.61 16.70
C GLY A 241 12.20 -17.76 16.14
N ILE A 242 12.20 -17.37 14.86
CA ILE A 242 13.14 -16.32 14.42
C ILE A 242 12.66 -14.97 14.96
N GLU A 243 13.48 -14.34 15.81
CA GLU A 243 13.30 -12.97 16.28
C GLU A 243 12.95 -12.05 15.10
N SER A 244 11.78 -11.40 15.12
CA SER A 244 11.26 -10.56 14.02
C SER A 244 12.32 -9.57 13.46
N ARG A 245 13.18 -9.06 14.35
CA ARG A 245 14.28 -8.15 13.99
C ARG A 245 15.37 -8.80 13.12
N ARG A 246 15.70 -10.09 13.33
CA ARG A 246 16.69 -10.79 12.50
C ARG A 246 16.20 -10.96 11.07
N SER A 247 14.94 -11.36 10.88
CA SER A 247 14.36 -11.50 9.53
C SER A 247 14.22 -10.13 8.85
N ALA A 248 13.76 -9.10 9.56
CA ALA A 248 13.73 -7.74 9.02
C ALA A 248 15.14 -7.23 8.63
N LYS A 249 16.19 -7.64 9.36
CA LYS A 249 17.59 -7.35 9.02
C LYS A 249 18.03 -8.03 7.71
N ILE A 250 17.54 -9.22 7.41
CA ILE A 250 17.80 -9.91 6.13
C ILE A 250 17.19 -9.12 4.98
N LEU A 251 15.94 -8.67 5.13
CA LEU A 251 15.28 -7.79 4.15
C LEU A 251 16.09 -6.51 3.92
N LEU A 252 16.54 -5.84 4.98
CA LEU A 252 17.37 -4.64 4.87
C LEU A 252 18.66 -4.92 4.08
N LYS A 253 19.37 -6.02 4.36
CA LYS A 253 20.59 -6.37 3.61
C LYS A 253 20.30 -6.52 2.12
N ARG A 254 19.21 -7.20 1.78
CA ARG A 254 18.78 -7.35 0.38
C ARG A 254 18.51 -5.99 -0.27
N LEU A 255 17.79 -5.10 0.41
CA LEU A 255 17.50 -3.76 -0.09
C LEU A 255 18.77 -2.92 -0.27
N ILE A 256 19.75 -3.02 0.64
CA ILE A 256 21.04 -2.31 0.48
C ILE A 256 21.80 -2.83 -0.75
N THR A 257 21.81 -4.14 -1.00
CA THR A 257 22.39 -4.71 -2.23
C THR A 257 21.71 -4.19 -3.49
N LEU A 258 20.38 -4.05 -3.46
CA LEU A 258 19.63 -3.48 -4.59
C LEU A 258 19.87 -1.97 -4.73
N ALA A 259 20.04 -1.25 -3.62
CA ALA A 259 20.36 0.17 -3.62
C ALA A 259 21.77 0.47 -4.14
N THR A 260 22.67 -0.52 -4.21
CA THR A 260 23.99 -0.36 -4.83
C THR A 260 24.05 -0.92 -6.27
N ASN A 261 22.91 -1.34 -6.82
CA ASN A 261 22.81 -1.86 -8.17
C ASN A 261 23.18 -0.80 -9.23
N PRO A 262 23.81 -1.17 -10.36
CA PRO A 262 24.11 -0.24 -11.45
C PRO A 262 22.88 0.30 -12.20
N PHE A 263 21.74 -0.40 -12.16
CA PHE A 263 20.50 0.02 -12.81
C PHE A 263 19.75 1.07 -11.95
N PRO A 264 19.54 2.31 -12.44
CA PRO A 264 18.93 3.39 -11.67
C PRO A 264 17.54 3.08 -11.14
N ASP A 265 16.67 2.45 -11.94
CA ASP A 265 15.29 2.14 -11.55
C ASP A 265 15.24 1.22 -10.32
N MET A 266 16.02 0.13 -10.37
CA MET A 266 16.12 -0.83 -9.25
C MET A 266 16.71 -0.18 -8.01
N ARG A 267 17.75 0.62 -8.20
CA ARG A 267 18.39 1.38 -7.13
C ARG A 267 17.40 2.34 -6.47
N LEU A 268 16.64 3.09 -7.27
CA LEU A 268 15.66 4.05 -6.80
C LEU A 268 14.51 3.37 -6.06
N ALA A 269 13.97 2.26 -6.57
CA ALA A 269 12.96 1.45 -5.89
C ALA A 269 13.47 0.98 -4.51
N ALA A 270 14.69 0.44 -4.45
CA ALA A 270 15.29 0.01 -3.19
C ALA A 270 15.47 1.17 -2.19
N LEU A 271 15.95 2.33 -2.65
CA LEU A 271 16.06 3.53 -1.82
C LEU A 271 14.69 4.04 -1.35
N ARG A 272 13.63 3.95 -2.17
CA ARG A 272 12.26 4.30 -1.76
C ARG A 272 11.76 3.36 -0.66
N THR A 273 12.02 2.07 -0.75
CA THR A 273 11.68 1.11 0.32
C THR A 273 12.48 1.36 1.59
N ILE A 274 13.77 1.68 1.49
CA ILE A 274 14.59 2.10 2.64
C ILE A 274 14.04 3.41 3.24
N ARG A 275 13.59 4.36 2.42
CA ARG A 275 12.91 5.59 2.89
C ARG A 275 11.63 5.30 3.65
N SER A 276 10.85 4.32 3.20
CA SER A 276 9.67 3.83 3.92
C SER A 276 10.05 3.22 5.28
N MET A 277 11.09 2.38 5.33
CA MET A 277 11.63 1.86 6.59
C MET A 277 12.14 2.97 7.52
N ALA A 278 12.67 4.08 6.98
CA ALA A 278 13.11 5.24 7.77
C ALA A 278 11.97 5.98 8.49
N THR A 279 10.72 5.76 8.06
CA THR A 279 9.53 6.23 8.77
C THR A 279 9.16 5.35 9.97
N GLN A 280 9.86 4.24 10.19
CA GLN A 280 9.58 3.31 11.27
C GLN A 280 10.72 3.30 12.30
N PRO A 281 10.43 3.28 13.61
CA PRO A 281 11.47 3.31 14.65
C PRO A 281 12.37 2.07 14.60
N TRP A 282 11.78 0.89 14.36
CA TRP A 282 12.52 -0.35 14.18
C TRP A 282 13.43 -0.30 12.94
N GLY A 283 13.02 0.38 11.86
CA GLY A 283 13.79 0.53 10.64
C GLY A 283 15.01 1.43 10.84
N VAL A 284 14.82 2.56 11.53
CA VAL A 284 15.92 3.46 11.91
C VAL A 284 16.96 2.71 12.74
N ARG A 285 16.54 1.90 13.73
CA ARG A 285 17.47 1.08 14.51
C ARG A 285 18.26 0.12 13.63
N LEU A 286 17.60 -0.57 12.69
CA LEU A 286 18.29 -1.48 11.77
C LEU A 286 19.34 -0.77 10.91
N PHE A 287 19.13 0.49 10.52
CA PHE A 287 20.14 1.26 9.78
C PHE A 287 21.37 1.56 10.64
N LEU A 288 21.15 1.95 11.89
CA LEU A 288 22.23 2.25 12.83
C LEU A 288 23.02 1.00 13.22
N ASP A 289 22.35 -0.15 13.31
CA ASP A 289 22.93 -1.44 13.64
C ASP A 289 23.61 -2.15 12.45
N GLN A 290 23.41 -1.65 11.22
CA GLN A 290 24.01 -2.24 10.02
C GLN A 290 25.30 -1.53 9.62
N PRO A 291 26.45 -2.23 9.66
CA PRO A 291 27.73 -1.66 9.26
C PRO A 291 27.69 -1.13 7.83
N GLY A 292 28.22 0.08 7.61
CA GLY A 292 28.30 0.69 6.29
C GLY A 292 27.00 1.34 5.78
N CYS A 293 25.86 1.09 6.44
CA CYS A 293 24.56 1.59 5.99
C CYS A 293 24.49 3.11 6.10
N MET A 294 24.84 3.68 7.26
CA MET A 294 24.81 5.12 7.46
C MET A 294 25.89 5.84 6.64
N GLU A 295 27.07 5.24 6.49
CA GLU A 295 28.14 5.74 5.64
C GLU A 295 27.69 5.82 4.18
N TYR A 296 27.01 4.78 3.70
CA TYR A 296 26.41 4.77 2.37
C TYR A 296 25.36 5.88 2.23
N LEU A 297 24.39 5.95 3.14
CA LEU A 297 23.28 6.91 3.08
C LEU A 297 23.75 8.37 3.15
N LEU A 298 24.79 8.67 3.93
CA LEU A 298 25.35 10.02 4.07
C LEU A 298 26.35 10.39 2.97
N ASN A 299 26.88 9.41 2.23
CA ASN A 299 27.83 9.70 1.17
C ASN A 299 27.13 10.20 -0.10
N ARG A 300 27.24 11.50 -0.39
CA ARG A 300 26.65 12.13 -1.59
C ARG A 300 27.28 11.68 -2.91
N LYS A 301 28.48 11.08 -2.88
CA LYS A 301 29.21 10.69 -4.09
C LYS A 301 28.73 9.37 -4.69
N THR A 302 27.93 8.58 -3.98
CA THR A 302 27.53 7.24 -4.43
C THR A 302 26.55 7.24 -5.60
N GLU A 303 25.89 8.38 -5.86
CA GLU A 303 24.91 8.54 -6.95
C GLU A 303 25.42 9.42 -8.10
N VAL A 304 26.56 10.09 -7.90
CA VAL A 304 27.11 11.03 -8.89
C VAL A 304 27.47 10.28 -10.17
N GLY A 305 27.01 10.79 -11.31
CA GLY A 305 27.24 10.20 -12.63
C GLY A 305 26.22 9.14 -13.05
N LEU A 306 25.25 8.80 -12.20
CA LEU A 306 24.14 7.93 -12.59
C LEU A 306 23.02 8.74 -13.29
N PRO A 307 22.26 8.10 -14.21
CA PRO A 307 20.97 8.64 -14.65
C PRO A 307 20.06 8.89 -13.43
N GLU A 308 19.21 9.91 -13.52
CA GLU A 308 18.29 10.30 -12.44
C GLU A 308 18.96 10.64 -11.09
N VAL A 309 20.23 11.06 -11.11
CA VAL A 309 21.00 11.46 -9.92
C VAL A 309 20.20 12.38 -8.98
N SER A 310 19.42 13.33 -9.51
CA SER A 310 18.60 14.22 -8.69
C SER A 310 17.54 13.47 -7.87
N GLN A 311 16.88 12.46 -8.43
CA GLN A 311 15.88 11.66 -7.72
C GLN A 311 16.52 10.73 -6.68
N LEU A 312 17.65 10.11 -7.03
CA LEU A 312 18.44 9.27 -6.14
C LEU A 312 18.95 10.06 -4.93
N MET A 313 19.57 11.21 -5.19
CA MET A 313 20.07 12.13 -4.17
C MET A 313 18.95 12.69 -3.29
N GLN A 314 17.82 13.08 -3.88
CA GLN A 314 16.64 13.51 -3.12
C GLN A 314 16.13 12.40 -2.21
N THR A 315 16.04 11.16 -2.71
CA THR A 315 15.55 10.03 -1.92
C THR A 315 16.48 9.74 -0.74
N LYS A 316 17.80 9.82 -0.92
CA LYS A 316 18.78 9.71 0.18
C LYS A 316 18.63 10.81 1.22
N TYR A 317 18.44 12.04 0.76
CA TYR A 317 18.17 13.17 1.65
C TYR A 317 16.89 12.94 2.46
N ASP A 318 15.81 12.48 1.82
CA ASP A 318 14.56 12.16 2.50
C ASP A 318 14.71 11.04 3.52
N ILE A 319 15.54 10.01 3.24
CA ILE A 319 15.86 8.96 4.23
C ILE A 319 16.44 9.58 5.49
N VAL A 320 17.47 10.43 5.35
CA VAL A 320 18.13 11.09 6.49
C VAL A 320 17.16 12.00 7.24
N LYS A 321 16.30 12.72 6.52
CA LYS A 321 15.26 13.56 7.12
C LYS A 321 14.23 12.73 7.90
N ASN A 322 13.83 11.59 7.34
CA ASN A 322 12.91 10.66 7.98
C ASN A 322 13.51 10.03 9.24
N ILE A 323 14.81 9.72 9.26
CA ILE A 323 15.50 9.24 10.46
C ILE A 323 15.31 10.24 11.61
N LEU A 324 15.63 11.53 11.40
CA LEU A 324 15.47 12.57 12.42
C LEU A 324 13.99 12.74 12.82
N THR A 325 13.10 12.81 11.84
CA THR A 325 11.66 13.00 12.08
C THR A 325 11.06 11.84 12.88
N THR A 326 11.43 10.60 12.56
CA THR A 326 10.97 9.40 13.25
C THR A 326 11.50 9.35 14.68
N MET A 327 12.75 9.73 14.91
CA MET A 327 13.29 9.83 16.26
C MET A 327 12.50 10.81 17.13
N ASP A 328 12.26 12.01 16.62
CA ASP A 328 11.52 13.04 17.36
C ASP A 328 10.07 12.61 17.59
N PHE A 329 9.46 11.94 16.61
CA PHE A 329 8.09 11.44 16.69
C PHE A 329 7.93 10.35 17.77
N TYR A 330 8.87 9.41 17.87
CA TYR A 330 8.82 8.29 18.83
C TYR A 330 9.57 8.58 20.15
N LYS A 331 9.95 9.83 20.43
CA LYS A 331 10.76 10.19 21.63
C LYS A 331 10.09 9.84 22.97
N THR A 332 8.75 9.83 23.01
CA THR A 332 7.95 9.51 24.19
C THR A 332 7.29 8.14 24.10
N CYS A 333 7.70 7.30 23.14
CA CYS A 333 7.22 5.94 22.98
C CYS A 333 7.50 5.14 24.25
N GLU A 334 6.59 4.27 24.67
CA GLU A 334 6.80 3.41 25.84
C GLU A 334 7.47 2.08 25.49
N VAL A 335 7.39 1.66 24.22
CA VAL A 335 7.96 0.40 23.72
C VAL A 335 9.50 0.52 23.60
N PRO A 336 10.29 -0.18 24.44
CA PRO A 336 11.76 -0.03 24.46
C PRO A 336 12.43 -0.42 23.14
N GLU A 337 11.81 -1.33 22.40
CA GLU A 337 12.28 -1.81 21.10
C GLU A 337 12.18 -0.75 20.00
N PHE A 338 11.37 0.29 20.22
CA PHE A 338 11.18 1.43 19.31
C PHE A 338 11.93 2.68 19.76
N HIS A 339 12.60 2.65 20.91
CA HIS A 339 13.51 3.74 21.27
C HIS A 339 14.70 3.78 20.31
N VAL A 340 14.94 4.97 19.75
CA VAL A 340 16.09 5.23 18.87
C VAL A 340 17.07 6.12 19.63
N HIS A 341 18.23 5.57 19.96
CA HIS A 341 19.29 6.31 20.66
C HIS A 341 20.43 6.63 19.69
N LEU A 342 20.54 7.91 19.30
CA LEU A 342 21.73 8.42 18.63
C LEU A 342 22.70 9.00 19.65
N ARG A 343 23.99 8.75 19.45
CA ARG A 343 25.05 9.50 20.12
C ARG A 343 24.98 10.98 19.71
N PRO A 344 25.38 11.93 20.57
CA PRO A 344 25.35 13.36 20.24
C PRO A 344 26.05 13.71 18.91
N GLU A 345 27.17 13.06 18.63
CA GLU A 345 27.92 13.22 17.38
C GLU A 345 27.14 12.74 16.14
N GLN A 346 26.43 11.61 16.25
CA GLN A 346 25.59 11.10 15.18
C GLN A 346 24.44 12.07 14.91
N LEU A 347 23.78 12.56 15.96
CA LEU A 347 22.71 13.54 15.83
C LEU A 347 23.20 14.84 15.19
N ALA A 348 24.38 15.34 15.59
CA ALA A 348 24.99 16.52 15.00
C ALA A 348 25.31 16.32 13.51
N CYS A 349 25.85 15.15 13.15
CA CYS A 349 26.15 14.79 11.76
C CYS A 349 24.89 14.78 10.88
N LEU A 350 23.80 14.14 11.33
CA LEU A 350 22.54 14.11 10.57
C LEU A 350 21.93 15.51 10.44
N LYS A 351 21.95 16.32 11.50
CA LYS A 351 21.46 17.71 11.45
C LYS A 351 22.27 18.58 10.49
N LEU A 352 23.58 18.42 10.48
CA LEU A 352 24.45 19.11 9.53
C LEU A 352 24.14 18.68 8.10
N TYR A 353 24.02 17.38 7.84
CA TYR A 353 23.67 16.85 6.52
C TYR A 353 22.38 17.47 5.97
N ILE A 354 21.33 17.57 6.80
CA ILE A 354 20.07 18.20 6.43
C ILE A 354 20.23 19.70 6.17
N LYS A 355 20.97 20.41 7.03
CA LYS A 355 21.25 21.84 6.86
C LYS A 355 21.97 22.14 5.54
N GLU A 356 22.88 21.27 5.12
CA GLU A 356 23.62 21.42 3.86
C GLU A 356 22.79 21.09 2.61
N GLY A 357 21.60 20.49 2.76
CA GLY A 357 20.72 20.13 1.65
C GLY A 357 21.17 18.91 0.85
N VAL A 358 20.48 18.66 -0.26
CA VAL A 358 20.65 17.48 -1.12
C VAL A 358 22.08 17.39 -1.67
N TRP A 359 22.61 18.50 -2.17
CA TRP A 359 23.93 18.56 -2.85
C TRP A 359 25.10 18.90 -1.93
N GLY A 360 24.84 19.25 -0.68
CA GLY A 360 25.89 19.73 0.22
C GLY A 360 26.21 21.22 0.06
N ALA A 361 26.91 21.80 1.03
CA ALA A 361 27.15 23.25 1.10
C ALA A 361 27.94 23.83 -0.09
N GLN A 362 28.94 23.09 -0.60
CA GLN A 362 29.85 23.58 -1.65
C GLN A 362 29.24 23.48 -3.06
N GLN A 363 28.39 22.48 -3.34
CA GLN A 363 27.77 22.33 -4.66
C GLN A 363 26.51 23.17 -4.84
N ALA A 364 25.81 23.52 -3.75
CA ALA A 364 24.68 24.45 -3.79
C ALA A 364 25.10 25.86 -4.28
N GLN A 365 26.29 26.34 -3.89
CA GLN A 365 26.83 27.62 -4.35
C GLN A 365 27.15 27.63 -5.85
N ALA A 366 27.64 26.51 -6.40
CA ALA A 366 27.91 26.36 -7.83
C ALA A 366 26.63 26.33 -8.68
N THR A 367 25.57 25.64 -8.22
CA THR A 367 24.28 25.59 -8.92
C THR A 367 23.56 26.94 -8.96
N ILE A 368 23.63 27.72 -7.86
CA ILE A 368 23.06 29.07 -7.82
C ILE A 368 23.80 30.02 -8.78
N ALA A 369 25.13 29.92 -8.87
CA ALA A 369 25.93 30.72 -9.79
C ALA A 369 25.65 30.41 -11.28
N MET A 370 25.30 29.17 -11.63
CA MET A 370 24.94 28.79 -13.01
C MET A 370 23.52 29.20 -13.43
N GLN A 371 22.62 29.49 -12.49
CA GLN A 371 21.25 29.96 -12.79
C GLN A 371 21.13 31.49 -12.84
N SER A 372 22.17 32.21 -12.43
CA SER A 372 22.21 33.68 -12.34
C SER A 372 23.15 34.33 -13.36
N GLY A 373 23.69 33.55 -14.29
CA GLY A 373 24.37 34.03 -15.52
C GLY A 373 23.60 33.55 -16.74
#